data_AF-T1AGD9-F1
#
_entry.id   AF-T1AGD9-F1
#
_cell.length_a   1.000
_cell.length_b   1.000
_cell.length_c   1.000
_cell.angle_alpha   90.00
_cell.angle_beta   90.00
_cell.angle_gamma   90.00
#
_symmetry.space_group_name_H-M   'P 1'
#
loop_
_entity.id
_entity.type
_entity.pdbx_description
1 polymer ?
#
loop_
_entity_poly.entity_id
_entity_poly.type
_entity_poly.pdbx_seq_one_letter_code
_entity_poly.pdbx_strand_id
1 'polypeptide(L)'
;RTDVRAIAARDGVTDGLVLVLATVEPCGSFTVQGNRATHRLEVHHRWRKGLTFYFYYLDRRLGLIHVRLQSWFPFALQVWCNGHAALAQALDARGIGYTVHANSFTHVDDLPVAQQCADRFATRRWLPWLTAVAHRVNPMLAVVEQAGFGSYYWVVDQSEVSTDVLFRARPALEAVTPELFHHATTTFASEDILRFLGRTPHPALRAEVGTSTRRREEGWRVKHRLGRNSIKVYDKGSCLRVETTINDPSALRAWRTTETVTGPRRRRHLVRRRQLAPVRKGLANLRTLYQAGRAANGRYLDALATAARHGTAIRQVDRLCRPCVRGRQRHGAFSPLAARDLAIFRAVCAGEHTLTGFANRDLARRLHPRPPRDATERTRRCAATSRLIAKLRGHGLIRKLPTRRRYRPTCHGLALLTAILTVHDREIPTTLAAA
;
A
#
# COMPACT_ATOMS: atom_id res chain seq x y z
N ARG A 1 -6.87 16.72 -23.53
CA ARG A 1 -7.25 16.70 -22.09
C ARG A 1 -7.53 18.14 -21.70
N THR A 2 -8.75 18.47 -21.31
CA THR A 2 -9.09 19.83 -20.85
C THR A 2 -8.60 20.02 -19.43
N ASP A 3 -7.74 21.01 -19.19
CA ASP A 3 -7.30 21.38 -17.83
C ASP A 3 -8.30 22.35 -17.20
N VAL A 4 -9.19 21.79 -16.37
CA VAL A 4 -10.25 22.54 -15.70
C VAL A 4 -9.70 23.56 -14.71
N ARG A 5 -8.55 23.30 -14.09
CA ARG A 5 -7.94 24.23 -13.12
C ARG A 5 -7.34 25.44 -13.85
N ALA A 6 -6.70 25.21 -14.98
CA ALA A 6 -6.19 26.30 -15.82
C ALA A 6 -7.33 27.21 -16.31
N ILE A 7 -8.47 26.63 -16.69
CA ILE A 7 -9.67 27.38 -17.09
C ILE A 7 -10.23 28.18 -15.91
N ALA A 8 -10.40 27.56 -14.74
CA ALA A 8 -10.88 28.27 -13.56
C ALA A 8 -9.97 29.46 -13.19
N ALA A 9 -8.64 29.27 -13.27
CA ALA A 9 -7.68 30.33 -12.99
C ALA A 9 -7.74 31.46 -14.04
N ARG A 10 -7.78 31.11 -15.33
CA ARG A 10 -7.91 32.06 -16.44
C ARG A 10 -9.18 32.90 -16.32
N ASP A 11 -10.30 32.26 -15.94
CA ASP A 11 -11.62 32.89 -15.88
C ASP A 11 -11.94 33.49 -14.49
N GLY A 12 -11.00 33.44 -13.54
CA GLY A 12 -11.20 33.99 -12.19
C GLY A 12 -12.26 33.28 -11.35
N VAL A 13 -12.61 32.04 -11.68
CA VAL A 13 -13.64 31.27 -10.98
C VAL A 13 -13.08 30.70 -9.67
N THR A 14 -13.43 31.33 -8.56
CA THR A 14 -13.02 30.91 -7.21
C THR A 14 -14.05 30.02 -6.50
N ASP A 15 -15.30 30.00 -6.99
CA ASP A 15 -16.39 29.18 -6.47
C ASP A 15 -17.48 29.03 -7.55
N GLY A 16 -18.11 27.85 -7.64
CA GLY A 16 -19.22 27.60 -8.56
C GLY A 16 -18.83 26.87 -9.85
N LEU A 17 -19.65 27.03 -10.89
CA LEU A 17 -19.50 26.31 -12.16
C LEU A 17 -18.30 26.84 -12.93
N VAL A 18 -17.39 25.96 -13.35
CA VAL A 18 -16.23 26.29 -14.16
C VAL A 18 -16.53 26.08 -15.64
N LEU A 19 -16.98 24.87 -15.99
CA LEU A 19 -17.31 24.51 -17.38
C LEU A 19 -18.25 23.32 -17.45
N VAL A 20 -18.91 23.16 -18.61
CA VAL A 20 -19.72 21.99 -18.94
C VAL A 20 -19.16 21.34 -20.21
N LEU A 21 -18.88 20.04 -20.14
CA LEU A 21 -18.56 19.24 -21.33
C LEU A 21 -19.76 18.37 -21.69
N ALA A 22 -19.98 18.17 -22.98
CA ALA A 22 -20.98 17.23 -23.48
C ALA A 22 -20.29 16.14 -24.31
N THR A 23 -20.68 14.89 -24.10
CA THR A 23 -20.17 13.74 -24.86
C THR A 23 -21.23 12.66 -24.99
N VAL A 24 -21.12 11.83 -26.02
CA VAL A 24 -21.98 10.66 -26.21
C VAL A 24 -21.38 9.46 -25.51
N GLU A 25 -22.17 8.81 -24.65
CA GLU A 25 -21.74 7.63 -23.88
C GLU A 25 -22.78 6.51 -23.94
N PRO A 26 -22.37 5.24 -23.76
CA PRO A 26 -23.30 4.17 -23.47
C PRO A 26 -24.08 4.46 -22.18
N CYS A 27 -25.40 4.41 -22.25
CA CYS A 27 -26.29 4.65 -21.13
C CYS A 27 -27.52 3.75 -21.16
N GLY A 28 -28.09 3.47 -19.99
CA GLY A 28 -29.39 2.82 -19.86
C GLY A 28 -30.51 3.82 -20.07
N SER A 29 -31.41 3.54 -21.01
CA SER A 29 -32.58 4.38 -21.27
C SER A 29 -33.75 3.51 -21.75
N PHE A 30 -34.91 4.13 -21.94
CA PHE A 30 -36.13 3.44 -22.32
C PHE A 30 -36.45 3.61 -23.81
N THR A 31 -36.96 2.56 -24.41
CA THR A 31 -37.53 2.58 -25.76
C THR A 31 -38.94 2.01 -25.71
N VAL A 32 -39.78 2.45 -26.63
CA VAL A 32 -41.12 1.88 -26.81
C VAL A 32 -41.04 0.90 -27.98
N GLN A 33 -41.56 -0.31 -27.81
CA GLN A 33 -41.69 -1.30 -28.87
C GLN A 33 -43.12 -1.85 -28.89
N GLY A 34 -43.66 -2.08 -30.09
CA GLY A 34 -44.97 -2.74 -30.22
C GLY A 34 -44.85 -4.23 -29.95
N ASN A 35 -45.69 -4.74 -29.06
CA ASN A 35 -45.84 -6.17 -28.81
C ASN A 35 -47.01 -6.70 -29.66
N ARG A 36 -46.69 -7.55 -30.64
CA ARG A 36 -47.68 -8.12 -31.57
C ARG A 36 -48.67 -9.06 -30.90
N ALA A 37 -48.30 -9.73 -29.80
CA ALA A 37 -49.19 -10.65 -29.10
C ALA A 37 -50.19 -9.90 -28.22
N THR A 38 -49.76 -8.83 -27.56
CA THR A 38 -50.62 -8.03 -26.68
C THR A 38 -51.29 -6.86 -27.40
N HIS A 39 -50.92 -6.59 -28.66
CA HIS A 39 -51.32 -5.42 -29.45
C HIS A 39 -51.12 -4.09 -28.69
N ARG A 40 -50.07 -4.01 -27.87
CA ARG A 40 -49.77 -2.84 -27.03
C ARG A 40 -48.36 -2.33 -27.25
N LEU A 41 -48.18 -1.03 -26.99
CA LEU A 41 -46.86 -0.42 -26.86
C LEU A 41 -46.30 -0.73 -25.48
N GLU A 42 -45.11 -1.33 -25.43
CA GLU A 42 -44.43 -1.72 -24.20
C GLU A 42 -43.11 -0.97 -24.04
N VAL A 43 -42.82 -0.56 -22.81
CA VAL A 43 -41.61 0.18 -22.46
C VAL A 43 -40.51 -0.81 -22.08
N HIS A 44 -39.40 -0.78 -22.81
CA HIS A 44 -38.23 -1.62 -22.56
C HIS A 44 -37.02 -0.79 -22.17
N HIS A 45 -36.35 -1.20 -21.09
CA HIS A 45 -35.03 -0.67 -20.74
C HIS A 45 -33.95 -1.29 -21.65
N ARG A 46 -33.13 -0.45 -22.29
CA ARG A 46 -32.08 -0.85 -23.23
C ARG A 46 -30.81 -0.03 -23.02
N TRP A 47 -29.66 -0.64 -23.30
CA TRP A 47 -28.39 0.07 -23.45
C TRP A 47 -28.33 0.73 -24.82
N ARG A 48 -28.04 2.03 -24.86
CA ARG A 48 -27.93 2.83 -26.09
C ARG A 48 -26.85 3.90 -25.94
N LYS A 49 -26.55 4.62 -27.02
CA LYS A 49 -25.71 5.81 -26.99
C LYS A 49 -26.59 7.03 -26.70
N GLY A 50 -26.24 7.81 -25.68
CA GLY A 50 -26.97 9.01 -25.29
C GLY A 50 -26.03 10.14 -24.91
N LEU A 51 -26.52 11.37 -25.05
CA LEU A 51 -25.76 12.56 -24.67
C LEU A 51 -25.64 12.64 -23.14
N THR A 52 -24.45 12.95 -22.65
CA THR A 52 -24.12 13.08 -21.23
C THR A 52 -23.39 14.38 -20.99
N PHE A 53 -23.77 15.10 -19.94
CA PHE A 53 -23.16 16.35 -19.52
C PHE A 53 -22.25 16.13 -18.31
N TYR A 54 -21.07 16.75 -18.33
CA TYR A 54 -20.13 16.80 -17.23
C TYR A 54 -19.99 18.25 -16.76
N PHE A 55 -20.61 18.56 -15.62
CA PHE A 55 -20.50 19.86 -14.98
C PHE A 55 -19.31 19.83 -14.03
N TYR A 56 -18.31 20.69 -14.25
CA TYR A 56 -17.19 20.84 -13.34
C TYR A 56 -17.41 22.05 -12.44
N TYR A 57 -17.30 21.84 -11.13
CA TYR A 57 -17.47 22.89 -10.12
C TYR A 57 -16.24 23.01 -9.25
N LEU A 58 -15.94 24.24 -8.82
CA LEU A 58 -15.07 24.50 -7.68
C LEU A 58 -15.96 24.70 -6.44
N ASP A 59 -16.06 23.69 -5.58
CA ASP A 59 -16.88 23.74 -4.34
C ASP A 59 -16.01 24.19 -3.16
N ARG A 60 -16.47 25.19 -2.40
CA ARG A 60 -15.74 25.75 -1.24
C ARG A 60 -15.29 24.74 -0.19
N ARG A 61 -15.93 23.56 -0.11
CA ARG A 61 -15.64 22.54 0.91
C ARG A 61 -15.00 21.28 0.32
N LEU A 62 -15.23 21.00 -0.96
CA LEU A 62 -14.79 19.76 -1.62
C LEU A 62 -13.67 20.01 -2.66
N GLY A 63 -13.40 21.27 -2.97
CA GLY A 63 -12.51 21.66 -4.07
C GLY A 63 -13.13 21.31 -5.42
N LEU A 64 -12.29 20.92 -6.38
CA LEU A 64 -12.76 20.55 -7.71
C LEU A 64 -13.57 19.24 -7.66
N ILE A 65 -14.82 19.33 -8.11
CA ILE A 65 -15.74 18.19 -8.26
C ILE A 65 -16.26 18.14 -9.70
N HIS A 66 -16.84 17.01 -10.09
CA HIS A 66 -17.67 16.96 -11.28
C HIS A 66 -18.97 16.21 -11.06
N VAL A 67 -19.99 16.62 -11.81
CA VAL A 67 -21.32 16.01 -11.82
C VAL A 67 -21.59 15.53 -13.24
N ARG A 68 -21.74 14.22 -13.39
CA ARG A 68 -22.11 13.56 -14.65
C ARG A 68 -23.63 13.38 -14.66
N LEU A 69 -24.30 13.97 -15.65
CA LEU A 69 -25.74 13.86 -15.87
C LEU A 69 -26.02 13.27 -17.25
N GLN A 70 -26.66 12.11 -17.29
CA GLN A 70 -27.24 11.59 -18.51
C GLN A 70 -28.44 12.46 -18.92
N SER A 71 -28.50 12.88 -20.19
CA SER A 71 -29.58 13.74 -20.69
C SER A 71 -30.90 13.01 -20.93
N TRP A 72 -30.88 11.68 -21.08
CA TRP A 72 -32.07 10.87 -21.37
C TRP A 72 -32.61 10.25 -20.09
N PHE A 73 -33.94 10.15 -19.96
CA PHE A 73 -34.59 9.44 -18.84
C PHE A 73 -34.01 8.00 -18.72
N PRO A 74 -33.60 7.55 -17.50
CA PRO A 74 -33.95 8.06 -16.17
C PRO A 74 -33.02 9.15 -15.59
N PHE A 75 -32.30 9.89 -16.42
CA PHE A 75 -31.43 11.00 -16.01
C PHE A 75 -30.38 10.57 -14.97
N ALA A 76 -29.74 9.43 -15.20
CA ALA A 76 -28.74 8.89 -14.27
C ALA A 76 -27.67 9.95 -13.94
N LEU A 77 -27.49 10.19 -12.64
CA LEU A 77 -26.62 11.24 -12.11
C LEU A 77 -25.53 10.61 -11.25
N GLN A 78 -24.28 11.00 -11.48
CA GLN A 78 -23.13 10.60 -10.69
C GLN A 78 -22.34 11.82 -10.26
N VAL A 79 -21.93 11.87 -8.99
CA VAL A 79 -21.09 12.92 -8.45
C VAL A 79 -19.73 12.34 -8.08
N TRP A 80 -18.67 12.99 -8.52
CA TRP A 80 -17.30 12.66 -8.14
C TRP A 80 -16.71 13.77 -7.28
N CYS A 81 -16.03 13.37 -6.21
CA CYS A 81 -15.30 14.28 -5.33
C CYS A 81 -14.02 13.61 -4.83
N ASN A 82 -13.03 14.42 -4.44
CA ASN A 82 -11.72 13.95 -3.97
C ASN A 82 -11.50 14.34 -2.51
N GLY A 83 -11.27 13.36 -1.64
CA GLY A 83 -11.02 13.57 -0.22
C GLY A 83 -9.78 14.43 0.07
N HIS A 84 -8.72 14.36 -0.73
CA HIS A 84 -7.54 15.21 -0.58
C HIS A 84 -7.83 16.68 -0.91
N ALA A 85 -8.64 16.94 -1.93
CA ALA A 85 -9.07 18.30 -2.26
C ALA A 85 -9.95 18.88 -1.15
N ALA A 86 -10.87 18.08 -0.60
CA ALA A 86 -11.67 18.47 0.55
C ALA A 86 -10.83 18.70 1.82
N LEU A 87 -9.79 17.89 2.03
CA LEU A 87 -8.85 18.07 3.14
C LEU A 87 -8.07 19.39 2.99
N ALA A 88 -7.55 19.68 1.80
CA ALA A 88 -6.85 20.95 1.52
C ALA A 88 -7.75 22.15 1.86
N GLN A 89 -8.99 22.18 1.35
CA GLN A 89 -9.96 23.23 1.69
C GLN A 89 -10.24 23.33 3.20
N ALA A 90 -10.28 22.20 3.90
CA ALA A 90 -10.50 22.19 5.35
C ALA A 90 -9.30 22.70 6.16
N LEU A 91 -8.07 22.53 5.64
CA LEU A 91 -6.83 23.05 6.22
C LEU A 91 -6.68 24.55 5.92
N ASP A 92 -6.95 24.98 4.68
CA ASP A 92 -6.96 26.40 4.28
C ASP A 92 -7.91 27.21 5.18
N ALA A 93 -9.14 26.69 5.39
CA ALA A 93 -10.13 27.33 6.27
C ALA A 93 -9.73 27.40 7.75
N ARG A 94 -8.65 26.70 8.14
CA ARG A 94 -8.08 26.69 9.50
C ARG A 94 -6.73 27.40 9.60
N GLY A 95 -6.19 27.88 8.48
CA GLY A 95 -4.85 28.47 8.44
C GLY A 95 -3.73 27.46 8.75
N ILE A 96 -3.94 26.16 8.48
CA ILE A 96 -2.92 25.12 8.71
C ILE A 96 -2.08 24.99 7.44
N GLY A 97 -0.78 25.22 7.53
CA GLY A 97 0.13 25.08 6.41
C GLY A 97 0.33 23.63 5.99
N TYR A 98 0.45 23.42 4.68
CA TYR A 98 0.75 22.12 4.10
C TYR A 98 1.48 22.28 2.76
N THR A 99 2.08 21.18 2.30
CA THR A 99 2.68 21.09 0.97
C THR A 99 2.11 19.88 0.25
N VAL A 100 1.79 20.07 -1.03
CA VAL A 100 1.25 19.00 -1.89
C VAL A 100 2.22 18.71 -3.03
N HIS A 101 2.48 17.43 -3.26
CA HIS A 101 3.10 16.93 -4.48
C HIS A 101 2.03 16.23 -5.34
N ALA A 102 1.58 16.92 -6.40
CA ALA A 102 0.45 16.54 -7.25
C ALA A 102 -0.88 16.33 -6.50
N ASN A 103 -1.17 15.12 -5.98
CA ASN A 103 -2.41 14.80 -5.23
C ASN A 103 -2.09 14.09 -3.90
N SER A 104 -0.94 14.43 -3.31
CA SER A 104 -0.44 13.85 -2.06
C SER A 104 0.15 14.92 -1.19
N PHE A 105 -0.24 14.96 0.07
CA PHE A 105 0.42 15.80 1.07
C PHE A 105 1.83 15.26 1.31
N THR A 106 2.84 16.12 1.30
CA THR A 106 4.22 15.78 1.66
C THR A 106 4.60 16.38 3.02
N HIS A 107 3.90 17.43 3.42
CA HIS A 107 4.04 18.11 4.71
C HIS A 107 2.67 18.65 5.14
N VAL A 108 2.40 18.62 6.45
CA VAL A 108 1.25 19.23 7.10
C VAL A 108 1.69 19.67 8.49
N ASP A 109 1.43 20.92 8.87
CA ASP A 109 1.90 21.48 10.14
C ASP A 109 1.26 20.79 11.36
N ASP A 110 -0.03 20.44 11.26
CA ASP A 110 -0.79 19.75 12.31
C ASP A 110 -1.47 18.48 11.78
N LEU A 111 -0.78 17.34 11.92
CA LEU A 111 -1.28 16.03 11.51
C LEU A 111 -2.51 15.56 12.32
N PRO A 112 -2.56 15.71 13.65
CA PRO A 112 -3.78 15.40 14.42
C PRO A 112 -5.03 16.13 13.91
N VAL A 113 -4.95 17.43 13.66
CA VAL A 113 -6.09 18.21 13.14
C VAL A 113 -6.41 17.84 11.69
N ALA A 114 -5.40 17.56 10.86
CA ALA A 114 -5.61 17.08 9.51
C ALA A 114 -6.35 15.74 9.47
N GLN A 115 -5.99 14.80 10.35
CA GLN A 115 -6.68 13.51 10.48
C GLN A 115 -8.13 13.69 10.93
N GLN A 116 -8.41 14.61 11.87
CA GLN A 116 -9.79 14.94 12.27
C GLN A 116 -10.60 15.57 11.12
N CYS A 117 -9.96 16.38 10.27
CA CYS A 117 -10.59 16.93 9.07
C CYS A 117 -10.91 15.82 8.05
N ALA A 118 -9.97 14.91 7.80
CA ALA A 118 -10.16 13.77 6.91
C ALA A 118 -11.28 12.83 7.40
N ASP A 119 -11.30 12.52 8.71
CA ASP A 119 -12.32 11.64 9.32
C ASP A 119 -13.75 12.22 9.17
N ARG A 120 -13.90 13.54 9.14
CA ARG A 120 -15.20 14.22 8.95
C ARG A 120 -15.75 14.09 7.52
N PHE A 121 -14.92 13.80 6.53
CA PHE A 121 -15.37 13.63 5.15
C PHE A 121 -16.41 12.50 5.02
N ALA A 122 -16.13 11.35 5.64
CA ALA A 122 -17.01 10.18 5.59
C ALA A 122 -18.28 10.31 6.46
N THR A 123 -18.30 11.23 7.42
CA THR A 123 -19.43 11.44 8.35
C THR A 123 -20.25 12.69 8.02
N ARG A 124 -19.90 13.42 6.95
CA ARG A 124 -20.66 14.57 6.46
C ARG A 124 -22.11 14.19 6.14
N ARG A 125 -23.03 15.14 6.34
CA ARG A 125 -24.43 15.04 5.88
C ARG A 125 -24.48 15.19 4.36
N TRP A 126 -24.24 14.09 3.65
CA TRP A 126 -24.16 14.07 2.18
C TRP A 126 -25.50 14.26 1.48
N LEU A 127 -26.58 13.68 2.00
CA LEU A 127 -27.88 13.67 1.32
C LEU A 127 -28.40 15.08 0.98
N PRO A 128 -28.47 16.06 1.92
CA PRO A 128 -28.94 17.41 1.56
C PRO A 128 -28.08 18.08 0.49
N TRP A 129 -26.76 17.91 0.55
CA TRP A 129 -25.85 18.49 -0.45
C TRP A 129 -26.02 17.83 -1.82
N LEU A 130 -26.15 16.50 -1.87
CA LEU A 130 -26.40 15.75 -3.10
C LEU A 130 -27.76 16.10 -3.73
N THR A 131 -28.80 16.24 -2.91
CA THR A 131 -30.12 16.72 -3.36
C THR A 131 -30.03 18.11 -3.97
N ALA A 132 -29.35 19.05 -3.30
CA ALA A 132 -29.16 20.40 -3.84
C ALA A 132 -28.39 20.41 -5.17
N VAL A 133 -27.35 19.57 -5.29
CA VAL A 133 -26.60 19.42 -6.55
C VAL A 133 -27.50 18.86 -7.64
N ALA A 134 -28.33 17.85 -7.35
CA ALA A 134 -29.23 17.26 -8.33
C ALA A 134 -30.25 18.26 -8.88
N HIS A 135 -30.89 19.05 -8.01
CA HIS A 135 -31.80 20.13 -8.46
C HIS A 135 -31.09 21.20 -9.27
N ARG A 136 -29.82 21.49 -8.97
CA ARG A 136 -29.04 22.48 -9.72
C ARG A 136 -28.75 22.05 -11.14
N VAL A 137 -28.46 20.77 -11.37
CA VAL A 137 -28.00 20.29 -12.69
C VAL A 137 -29.07 19.60 -13.52
N ASN A 138 -30.09 19.01 -12.89
CA ASN A 138 -31.16 18.31 -13.59
C ASN A 138 -32.43 19.18 -13.63
N PRO A 139 -32.69 19.90 -14.73
CA PRO A 139 -33.88 20.74 -14.86
C PRO A 139 -35.18 19.92 -14.86
N MET A 140 -35.13 18.62 -15.18
CA MET A 140 -36.30 17.74 -15.23
C MET A 140 -36.63 17.11 -13.87
N LEU A 141 -35.79 17.28 -12.85
CA LEU A 141 -36.01 16.64 -11.56
C LEU A 141 -37.32 17.08 -10.91
N ALA A 142 -37.66 18.37 -10.98
CA ALA A 142 -38.91 18.90 -10.45
C ALA A 142 -40.14 18.25 -11.10
N VAL A 143 -40.10 18.03 -12.42
CA VAL A 143 -41.18 17.35 -13.16
C VAL A 143 -41.32 15.90 -12.73
N VAL A 144 -40.20 15.19 -12.55
CA VAL A 144 -40.19 13.79 -12.07
C VAL A 144 -40.77 13.69 -10.65
N GLU A 145 -40.42 14.62 -9.77
CA GLU A 145 -40.94 14.69 -8.40
C GLU A 145 -42.43 15.02 -8.37
N GLN A 146 -42.89 15.98 -9.19
CA GLN A 146 -44.31 16.31 -9.35
C GLN A 146 -45.12 15.13 -9.88
N ALA A 147 -44.52 14.28 -10.73
CA ALA A 147 -45.13 13.05 -11.21
C ALA A 147 -45.16 11.91 -10.16
N GLY A 148 -44.68 12.14 -8.94
CA GLY A 148 -44.79 11.21 -7.82
C GLY A 148 -43.67 10.18 -7.70
N PHE A 149 -42.59 10.28 -8.50
CA PHE A 149 -41.47 9.33 -8.46
C PHE A 149 -40.43 9.64 -7.37
N GLY A 150 -40.52 10.81 -6.73
CA GLY A 150 -39.57 11.28 -5.72
C GLY A 150 -38.19 11.63 -6.30
N SER A 151 -37.24 11.89 -5.40
CA SER A 151 -35.87 12.32 -5.76
C SER A 151 -34.91 11.14 -5.95
N TYR A 152 -33.64 11.44 -6.25
CA TYR A 152 -32.61 10.41 -6.45
C TYR A 152 -32.35 9.54 -5.21
N TYR A 153 -32.21 8.23 -5.45
CA TYR A 153 -31.66 7.29 -4.48
C TYR A 153 -30.14 7.18 -4.62
N TRP A 154 -29.41 7.71 -3.64
CA TRP A 154 -27.95 7.80 -3.70
C TRP A 154 -27.23 6.53 -3.24
N VAL A 155 -26.28 6.10 -4.06
CA VAL A 155 -25.39 4.98 -3.78
C VAL A 155 -23.92 5.39 -3.97
N VAL A 156 -23.04 4.75 -3.22
CA VAL A 156 -21.59 4.82 -3.39
C VAL A 156 -21.22 3.85 -4.51
N ASP A 157 -20.97 4.39 -5.70
CA ASP A 157 -20.58 3.57 -6.85
C ASP A 157 -19.17 2.99 -6.68
N GLN A 158 -18.22 3.87 -6.35
CA GLN A 158 -16.84 3.56 -6.01
C GLN A 158 -16.43 4.39 -4.78
N SER A 159 -15.67 3.79 -3.88
CA SER A 159 -15.03 4.51 -2.77
C SER A 159 -13.55 4.15 -2.70
N GLU A 160 -12.72 5.17 -2.50
CA GLU A 160 -11.28 5.03 -2.29
C GLU A 160 -10.93 5.61 -0.93
N VAL A 161 -10.32 4.78 -0.07
CA VAL A 161 -9.83 5.20 1.25
C VAL A 161 -8.32 5.11 1.24
N SER A 162 -7.65 6.24 1.42
CA SER A 162 -6.19 6.34 1.44
C SER A 162 -5.68 6.56 2.87
N THR A 163 -4.51 5.99 3.15
CA THR A 163 -3.72 6.24 4.35
C THR A 163 -2.33 6.65 3.88
N ASP A 164 -1.92 7.86 4.27
CA ASP A 164 -0.66 8.48 3.87
C ASP A 164 0.35 8.40 5.02
N VAL A 165 1.49 7.78 4.76
CA VAL A 165 2.64 7.76 5.67
C VAL A 165 3.66 8.77 5.15
N LEU A 166 3.78 9.90 5.84
CA LEU A 166 4.66 10.99 5.45
C LEU A 166 6.08 10.75 5.96
N PHE A 167 7.06 10.73 5.05
CA PHE A 167 8.47 10.70 5.39
C PHE A 167 9.02 12.13 5.38
N ARG A 168 9.94 12.42 6.31
CA ARG A 168 10.61 13.74 6.41
C ARG A 168 11.32 14.13 5.11
N ALA A 169 11.81 13.15 4.35
CA ALA A 169 12.47 13.37 3.08
C ALA A 169 12.32 12.15 2.17
N ARG A 170 12.41 12.38 0.85
CA ARG A 170 12.36 11.32 -0.18
C ARG A 170 13.43 10.21 0.03
N PRO A 171 14.70 10.52 0.33
CA PRO A 171 15.71 9.47 0.55
C PRO A 171 15.39 8.54 1.74
N ALA A 172 14.65 9.02 2.75
CA ALA A 172 14.26 8.19 3.89
C ALA A 172 13.23 7.12 3.49
N LEU A 173 12.32 7.45 2.57
CA LEU A 173 11.40 6.48 1.98
C LEU A 173 12.16 5.50 1.08
N GLU A 174 13.00 6.01 0.18
CA GLU A 174 13.78 5.19 -0.77
C GLU A 174 14.68 4.17 -0.07
N ALA A 175 15.19 4.48 1.12
CA ALA A 175 16.00 3.57 1.92
C ALA A 175 15.25 2.30 2.37
N VAL A 176 13.91 2.33 2.42
CA VAL A 176 13.06 1.18 2.82
C VAL A 176 12.18 0.66 1.68
N THR A 177 11.95 1.44 0.63
CA THR A 177 11.08 1.09 -0.49
C THR A 177 11.41 -0.26 -1.13
N PRO A 178 12.67 -0.62 -1.48
CA PRO A 178 12.95 -1.90 -2.13
C PRO A 178 12.47 -3.11 -1.32
N GLU A 179 12.67 -3.08 -0.01
CA GLU A 179 12.28 -4.17 0.90
C GLU A 179 10.77 -4.24 1.07
N LEU A 180 10.11 -3.10 1.28
CA LEU A 180 8.66 -3.04 1.44
C LEU A 180 7.94 -3.57 0.20
N PHE A 181 8.39 -3.16 -0.99
CA PHE A 181 7.75 -3.55 -2.25
C PHE A 181 8.13 -4.98 -2.68
N HIS A 182 9.34 -5.45 -2.35
CA HIS A 182 9.68 -6.85 -2.50
C HIS A 182 8.78 -7.72 -1.62
N HIS A 183 8.68 -7.41 -0.33
CA HIS A 183 7.82 -8.13 0.61
C HIS A 183 6.35 -8.12 0.18
N ALA A 184 5.83 -6.95 -0.24
CA ALA A 184 4.47 -6.86 -0.78
C ALA A 184 4.24 -7.73 -2.02
N THR A 185 5.27 -7.91 -2.86
CA THR A 185 5.15 -8.70 -4.10
C THR A 185 5.27 -10.20 -3.85
N THR A 186 6.18 -10.61 -2.95
CA THR A 186 6.50 -12.03 -2.75
C THR A 186 5.71 -12.68 -1.62
N THR A 187 5.25 -11.88 -0.64
CA THR A 187 4.60 -12.40 0.57
C THR A 187 3.09 -12.22 0.55
N PHE A 188 2.56 -11.18 -0.11
CA PHE A 188 1.11 -10.93 -0.14
C PHE A 188 0.47 -11.49 -1.41
N ALA A 189 -0.44 -12.44 -1.23
CA ALA A 189 -1.29 -12.96 -2.28
C ALA A 189 -2.52 -12.04 -2.46
N SER A 190 -3.19 -12.03 -3.63
CA SER A 190 -4.36 -11.13 -3.76
C SER A 190 -5.58 -11.63 -2.99
N GLU A 191 -5.55 -12.89 -2.57
CA GLU A 191 -6.49 -13.50 -1.63
C GLU A 191 -6.39 -12.89 -0.23
N ASP A 192 -5.23 -12.32 0.13
CA ASP A 192 -5.04 -11.61 1.41
C ASP A 192 -5.85 -10.33 1.50
N ILE A 193 -6.39 -9.82 0.40
CA ILE A 193 -7.28 -8.65 0.41
C ILE A 193 -8.48 -8.90 1.33
N LEU A 194 -9.04 -10.10 1.38
CA LEU A 194 -10.12 -10.38 2.33
C LEU A 194 -9.63 -10.32 3.77
N ARG A 195 -8.43 -10.84 4.06
CA ARG A 195 -7.82 -10.75 5.40
C ARG A 195 -7.61 -9.28 5.76
N PHE A 196 -7.09 -8.48 4.83
CA PHE A 196 -6.99 -7.04 4.98
C PHE A 196 -8.35 -6.37 5.09
N LEU A 197 -9.45 -6.89 4.54
CA LEU A 197 -10.80 -6.37 4.76
C LEU A 197 -11.49 -6.98 6.01
N GLY A 198 -10.77 -7.75 6.83
CA GLY A 198 -11.26 -8.34 8.08
C GLY A 198 -12.03 -9.65 7.88
N ARG A 199 -11.67 -10.45 6.88
CA ARG A 199 -12.36 -11.70 6.49
C ARG A 199 -11.38 -12.85 6.29
N THR A 200 -11.83 -14.06 6.59
CA THR A 200 -11.18 -15.29 6.12
C THR A 200 -11.66 -15.59 4.69
N PRO A 201 -10.77 -15.88 3.73
CA PRO A 201 -11.18 -16.35 2.41
C PRO A 201 -12.05 -17.60 2.53
N HIS A 202 -13.21 -17.62 1.87
CA HIS A 202 -14.06 -18.81 1.81
C HIS A 202 -13.55 -19.75 0.70
N PRO A 203 -13.46 -21.08 0.89
CA PRO A 203 -12.96 -22.00 -0.13
C PRO A 203 -13.69 -21.94 -1.48
N ALA A 204 -14.97 -21.55 -1.46
CA ALA A 204 -15.79 -21.36 -2.66
C ALA A 204 -15.66 -19.98 -3.33
N LEU A 205 -14.70 -19.14 -2.95
CA LEU A 205 -14.52 -17.79 -3.51
C LEU A 205 -14.08 -17.86 -4.97
N ARG A 206 -15.05 -17.78 -5.90
CA ARG A 206 -14.81 -17.64 -7.35
C ARG A 206 -14.65 -16.16 -7.73
N ALA A 207 -13.57 -15.52 -7.29
CA ALA A 207 -13.26 -14.14 -7.65
C ALA A 207 -11.97 -14.08 -8.48
N GLU A 208 -11.91 -13.17 -9.45
CA GLU A 208 -10.67 -12.87 -10.17
C GLU A 208 -9.65 -12.29 -9.20
N VAL A 209 -8.49 -12.95 -9.08
CA VAL A 209 -7.36 -12.61 -8.22
C VAL A 209 -6.25 -12.07 -9.13
N GLY A 210 -5.60 -10.98 -8.73
CA GLY A 210 -4.44 -10.50 -9.48
C GLY A 210 -3.58 -9.51 -8.71
N THR A 211 -2.27 -9.80 -8.67
CA THR A 211 -1.24 -8.87 -8.19
C THR A 211 -0.55 -8.25 -9.40
N SER A 212 -0.41 -6.93 -9.42
CA SER A 212 0.40 -6.23 -10.42
C SER A 212 1.44 -5.35 -9.74
N THR A 213 2.69 -5.54 -10.13
CA THR A 213 3.82 -4.71 -9.71
C THR A 213 4.26 -3.84 -10.87
N ARG A 214 4.46 -2.54 -10.63
CA ARG A 214 5.01 -1.61 -11.61
C ARG A 214 6.08 -0.76 -10.96
N ARG A 215 7.21 -0.60 -11.65
CA ARG A 215 8.23 0.41 -11.38
C ARG A 215 8.21 1.40 -12.53
N ARG A 216 7.98 2.67 -12.24
CA ARG A 216 8.03 3.80 -13.18
C ARG A 216 9.04 4.82 -12.67
N GLU A 217 9.41 5.79 -13.50
CA GLU A 217 10.19 6.96 -13.04
C GLU A 217 9.51 7.64 -11.83
N GLU A 218 8.18 7.66 -11.81
CA GLU A 218 7.34 8.25 -10.76
C GLU A 218 7.37 7.47 -9.43
N GLY A 219 7.80 6.21 -9.42
CA GLY A 219 7.82 5.36 -8.22
C GLY A 219 7.45 3.89 -8.43
N TRP A 220 7.34 3.19 -7.30
CA TRP A 220 6.91 1.81 -7.15
C TRP A 220 5.39 1.72 -6.87
N ARG A 221 4.75 0.70 -7.43
CA ARG A 221 3.35 0.37 -7.12
C ARG A 221 3.15 -1.13 -7.07
N VAL A 222 2.56 -1.62 -5.99
CA VAL A 222 1.96 -2.97 -5.93
C VAL A 222 0.46 -2.79 -5.77
N LYS A 223 -0.32 -3.44 -6.62
CA LYS A 223 -1.78 -3.47 -6.54
C LYS A 223 -2.25 -4.91 -6.49
N HIS A 224 -2.99 -5.25 -5.45
CA HIS A 224 -3.71 -6.50 -5.32
C HIS A 224 -5.17 -6.26 -5.67
N ARG A 225 -5.76 -7.16 -6.45
CA ARG A 225 -7.17 -7.13 -6.83
C ARG A 225 -7.87 -8.43 -6.44
N LEU A 226 -9.09 -8.28 -5.93
CA LEU A 226 -10.00 -9.38 -5.67
C LEU A 226 -11.40 -9.00 -6.15
N GLY A 227 -11.83 -9.60 -7.26
CA GLY A 227 -13.06 -9.25 -7.94
C GLY A 227 -13.09 -7.77 -8.33
N ARG A 228 -14.03 -7.00 -7.77
CA ARG A 228 -14.16 -5.55 -8.04
C ARG A 228 -13.42 -4.67 -7.02
N ASN A 229 -12.91 -5.25 -5.94
CA ASN A 229 -12.21 -4.51 -4.89
C ASN A 229 -10.69 -4.61 -5.09
N SER A 230 -9.95 -3.64 -4.57
CA SER A 230 -8.49 -3.68 -4.63
C SER A 230 -7.86 -2.92 -3.47
N ILE A 231 -6.63 -3.28 -3.13
CA ILE A 231 -5.76 -2.49 -2.28
C ILE A 231 -4.44 -2.27 -3.03
N LYS A 232 -3.89 -1.06 -2.97
CA LYS A 232 -2.62 -0.73 -3.61
C LYS A 232 -1.73 0.06 -2.67
N VAL A 233 -0.44 -0.24 -2.70
CA VAL A 233 0.60 0.57 -2.08
C VAL A 233 1.46 1.19 -3.18
N TYR A 234 1.80 2.46 -3.00
CA TYR A 234 2.69 3.19 -3.88
C TYR A 234 3.34 4.36 -3.17
N ASP A 235 4.50 4.77 -3.65
CA ASP A 235 5.14 6.01 -3.25
C ASP A 235 4.73 7.17 -4.17
N LYS A 236 4.74 8.38 -3.60
CA LYS A 236 4.51 9.62 -4.35
C LYS A 236 5.18 10.78 -3.62
N GLY A 237 6.25 11.32 -4.21
CA GLY A 237 7.13 12.26 -3.50
C GLY A 237 7.72 11.59 -2.25
N SER A 238 7.66 12.25 -1.09
CA SER A 238 8.08 11.67 0.20
C SER A 238 6.96 10.92 0.94
N CYS A 239 5.85 10.60 0.29
CA CYS A 239 4.72 9.90 0.90
C CYS A 239 4.64 8.44 0.43
N LEU A 240 4.47 7.50 1.37
CA LEU A 240 4.03 6.13 1.07
C LEU A 240 2.51 6.06 1.30
N ARG A 241 1.75 5.75 0.26
CA ARG A 241 0.29 5.67 0.31
C ARG A 241 -0.18 4.25 0.17
N VAL A 242 -1.05 3.83 1.09
CA VAL A 242 -1.88 2.63 0.95
C VAL A 242 -3.30 3.07 0.69
N GLU A 243 -3.92 2.50 -0.35
CA GLU A 243 -5.26 2.90 -0.78
C GLU A 243 -6.11 1.67 -1.07
N THR A 244 -7.26 1.59 -0.40
CA THR A 244 -8.28 0.56 -0.61
C THR A 244 -9.41 1.12 -1.45
N THR A 245 -9.69 0.47 -2.58
CA THR A 245 -10.82 0.75 -3.47
C THR A 245 -11.93 -0.29 -3.25
N ILE A 246 -13.12 0.17 -2.88
CA ILE A 246 -14.31 -0.67 -2.66
C ILE A 246 -15.36 -0.33 -3.72
N ASN A 247 -15.52 -1.21 -4.69
CA ASN A 247 -16.55 -1.13 -5.74
C ASN A 247 -17.69 -2.13 -5.52
N ASP A 248 -17.41 -3.23 -4.83
CA ASP A 248 -18.39 -4.21 -4.40
C ASP A 248 -18.37 -4.35 -2.87
N PRO A 249 -19.22 -3.59 -2.16
CA PRO A 249 -19.28 -3.65 -0.71
C PRO A 249 -19.93 -4.94 -0.19
N SER A 250 -20.54 -5.77 -1.04
CA SER A 250 -21.17 -7.03 -0.58
C SER A 250 -20.14 -8.04 -0.06
N ALA A 251 -18.88 -7.89 -0.50
CA ALA A 251 -17.72 -8.59 0.05
C ALA A 251 -17.43 -8.21 1.52
N LEU A 252 -17.99 -7.10 2.03
CA LEU A 252 -17.90 -6.67 3.43
C LEU A 252 -19.13 -7.10 4.21
N ARG A 253 -18.97 -7.33 5.52
CA ARG A 253 -20.07 -7.69 6.42
C ARG A 253 -20.12 -6.71 7.57
N ALA A 254 -21.33 -6.28 7.92
CA ALA A 254 -21.56 -5.42 9.07
C ALA A 254 -22.80 -5.90 9.83
N TRP A 255 -22.81 -5.67 11.14
CA TRP A 255 -24.00 -5.90 11.96
C TRP A 255 -25.08 -4.93 11.54
N ARG A 256 -26.23 -5.45 11.09
CA ARG A 256 -27.37 -4.65 10.63
C ARG A 256 -28.66 -5.24 11.17
N THR A 257 -29.60 -4.35 11.45
CA THR A 257 -30.98 -4.76 11.69
C THR A 257 -31.64 -4.98 10.33
N THR A 258 -31.99 -6.22 10.02
CA THR A 258 -32.79 -6.57 8.85
C THR A 258 -34.25 -6.67 9.25
N GLU A 259 -35.11 -6.13 8.41
CA GLU A 259 -36.56 -6.22 8.57
C GLU A 259 -37.09 -7.24 7.57
N THR A 260 -37.77 -8.26 8.07
CA THR A 260 -38.43 -9.28 7.24
C THR A 260 -39.91 -9.25 7.54
N VAL A 261 -40.73 -9.20 6.49
CA VAL A 261 -42.18 -9.29 6.63
C VAL A 261 -42.56 -10.77 6.59
N THR A 262 -43.17 -11.27 7.66
CA THR A 262 -43.64 -12.65 7.77
C THR A 262 -45.14 -12.71 7.95
N GLY A 263 -45.77 -13.82 7.56
CA GLY A 263 -47.21 -14.03 7.70
C GLY A 263 -48.02 -13.78 6.41
N PRO A 264 -49.28 -14.24 6.37
CA PRO A 264 -50.14 -14.13 5.20
C PRO A 264 -50.47 -12.66 4.87
N ARG A 265 -50.84 -12.37 3.61
CA ARG A 265 -51.11 -10.99 3.11
C ARG A 265 -52.01 -10.14 4.03
N ARG A 266 -52.96 -10.77 4.74
CA ARG A 266 -53.91 -10.12 5.67
C ARG A 266 -53.38 -9.93 7.10
N ARG A 267 -52.26 -10.55 7.48
CA ARG A 267 -51.60 -10.43 8.80
C ARG A 267 -50.07 -10.47 8.62
N ARG A 268 -49.53 -9.36 8.12
CA ARG A 268 -48.08 -9.16 7.96
C ARG A 268 -47.48 -8.68 9.27
N HIS A 269 -46.50 -9.41 9.79
CA HIS A 269 -45.71 -9.03 10.95
C HIS A 269 -44.32 -8.56 10.51
N LEU A 270 -43.90 -7.41 11.02
CA LEU A 270 -42.54 -6.90 10.81
C LEU A 270 -41.61 -7.52 11.85
N VAL A 271 -40.72 -8.39 11.41
CA VAL A 271 -39.71 -9.01 12.29
C VAL A 271 -38.38 -8.29 12.08
N ARG A 272 -37.87 -7.67 13.15
CA ARG A 272 -36.56 -7.03 13.17
C ARG A 272 -35.53 -7.99 13.78
N ARG A 273 -34.47 -8.31 13.04
CA ARG A 273 -33.36 -9.14 13.54
C ARG A 273 -32.04 -8.43 13.32
N ARG A 274 -31.20 -8.37 14.36
CA ARG A 274 -29.82 -7.91 14.25
C ARG A 274 -28.95 -9.08 13.82
N GLN A 275 -28.38 -9.00 12.63
CA GLN A 275 -27.54 -10.05 12.08
C GLN A 275 -26.37 -9.48 11.28
N LEU A 276 -25.33 -10.30 11.11
CA LEU A 276 -24.21 -9.97 10.25
C LEU A 276 -24.65 -10.14 8.79
N ALA A 277 -24.71 -9.05 8.04
CA ALA A 277 -25.20 -9.03 6.65
C ALA A 277 -24.23 -8.31 5.71
N PRO A 278 -24.26 -8.61 4.39
CA PRO A 278 -23.48 -7.89 3.40
C PRO A 278 -23.72 -6.37 3.45
N VAL A 279 -22.64 -5.58 3.32
CA VAL A 279 -22.76 -4.12 3.21
C VAL A 279 -23.32 -3.78 1.83
N ARG A 280 -24.22 -2.80 1.77
CA ARG A 280 -24.87 -2.35 0.53
C ARG A 280 -24.25 -1.03 0.05
N LYS A 281 -24.43 -0.69 -1.23
CA LYS A 281 -23.93 0.57 -1.79
C LYS A 281 -24.65 1.83 -1.28
N GLY A 282 -25.80 1.71 -0.62
CA GLY A 282 -26.57 2.89 -0.18
C GLY A 282 -25.75 3.84 0.70
N LEU A 283 -25.96 5.15 0.53
CA LEU A 283 -25.19 6.23 1.18
C LEU A 283 -25.08 6.10 2.72
N ALA A 284 -26.08 5.49 3.37
CA ALA A 284 -26.08 5.21 4.80
C ALA A 284 -24.88 4.34 5.26
N ASN A 285 -24.25 3.60 4.36
CA ASN A 285 -23.09 2.75 4.67
C ASN A 285 -21.74 3.47 4.47
N LEU A 286 -21.71 4.75 4.07
CA LEU A 286 -20.46 5.44 3.73
C LEU A 286 -19.44 5.41 4.88
N ARG A 287 -19.88 5.64 6.12
CA ARG A 287 -19.04 5.51 7.32
C ARG A 287 -18.47 4.11 7.48
N THR A 288 -19.29 3.07 7.26
CA THR A 288 -18.85 1.67 7.33
C THR A 288 -17.80 1.36 6.26
N LEU A 289 -17.98 1.87 5.04
CA LEU A 289 -17.01 1.70 3.95
C LEU A 289 -15.68 2.41 4.30
N TYR A 290 -15.75 3.63 4.84
CA TYR A 290 -14.57 4.36 5.30
C TYR A 290 -13.81 3.58 6.38
N GLN A 291 -14.51 3.09 7.41
CA GLN A 291 -13.90 2.31 8.48
C GLN A 291 -13.28 1.01 7.96
N ALA A 292 -13.96 0.31 7.05
CA ALA A 292 -13.43 -0.91 6.43
C ALA A 292 -12.15 -0.63 5.63
N GLY A 293 -12.14 0.43 4.81
CA GLY A 293 -10.96 0.83 4.04
C GLY A 293 -9.79 1.27 4.93
N ARG A 294 -10.06 2.10 5.95
CA ARG A 294 -9.03 2.54 6.92
C ARG A 294 -8.42 1.36 7.67
N ALA A 295 -9.25 0.43 8.13
CA ALA A 295 -8.78 -0.78 8.81
C ALA A 295 -7.99 -1.69 7.87
N ALA A 296 -8.34 -1.75 6.58
CA ALA A 296 -7.60 -2.52 5.59
C ALA A 296 -6.23 -1.93 5.27
N ASN A 297 -6.16 -0.61 5.10
CA ASN A 297 -4.90 0.08 4.95
C ASN A 297 -4.01 -0.13 6.18
N GLY A 298 -4.57 -0.05 7.39
CA GLY A 298 -3.86 -0.32 8.65
C GLY A 298 -3.26 -1.72 8.69
N ARG A 299 -4.06 -2.77 8.48
CA ARG A 299 -3.56 -4.15 8.44
C ARG A 299 -2.51 -4.39 7.36
N TYR A 300 -2.65 -3.74 6.21
CA TYR A 300 -1.67 -3.82 5.14
C TYR A 300 -0.33 -3.16 5.54
N LEU A 301 -0.39 -2.00 6.20
CA LEU A 301 0.78 -1.34 6.76
C LEU A 301 1.44 -2.16 7.88
N ASP A 302 0.64 -2.76 8.75
CA ASP A 302 1.15 -3.65 9.82
C ASP A 302 1.86 -4.86 9.21
N ALA A 303 1.28 -5.47 8.17
CA ALA A 303 1.92 -6.57 7.44
C ALA A 303 3.22 -6.09 6.76
N LEU A 304 3.20 -4.94 6.10
CA LEU A 304 4.39 -4.34 5.50
C LEU A 304 5.49 -4.07 6.53
N ALA A 305 5.14 -3.66 7.75
CA ALA A 305 6.10 -3.39 8.82
C ALA A 305 6.86 -4.64 9.28
N THR A 306 6.35 -5.84 8.97
CA THR A 306 7.04 -7.12 9.22
C THR A 306 8.11 -7.45 8.18
N ALA A 307 8.21 -6.69 7.09
CA ALA A 307 9.22 -6.90 6.06
C ALA A 307 10.62 -6.95 6.69
N ALA A 308 11.33 -8.06 6.44
CA ALA A 308 12.68 -8.23 6.93
C ALA A 308 13.57 -7.11 6.38
N ARG A 309 14.29 -6.41 7.28
CA ARG A 309 15.20 -5.33 6.90
C ARG A 309 16.49 -5.88 6.30
N HIS A 310 16.44 -6.37 5.06
CA HIS A 310 17.60 -6.96 4.38
C HIS A 310 18.75 -5.96 4.19
N GLY A 311 18.46 -4.67 4.10
CA GLY A 311 19.40 -3.59 3.86
C GLY A 311 20.41 -3.44 4.98
N THR A 312 20.07 -3.80 6.23
CA THR A 312 21.09 -3.87 7.29
C THR A 312 22.06 -5.01 7.07
N ALA A 313 21.60 -6.16 6.58
CA ALA A 313 22.47 -7.31 6.29
C ALA A 313 23.35 -7.05 5.05
N ILE A 314 22.79 -6.48 3.98
CA ILE A 314 23.54 -6.09 2.78
C ILE A 314 24.63 -5.08 3.13
N ARG A 315 24.29 -4.01 3.88
CA ARG A 315 25.28 -3.02 4.33
C ARG A 315 26.37 -3.63 5.21
N GLN A 316 26.07 -4.67 5.99
CA GLN A 316 27.07 -5.38 6.79
C GLN A 316 28.03 -6.19 5.90
N VAL A 317 27.54 -6.84 4.86
CA VAL A 317 28.37 -7.52 3.85
C VAL A 317 29.20 -6.52 3.04
N ASP A 318 28.61 -5.42 2.58
CA ASP A 318 29.33 -4.37 1.85
C ASP A 318 30.45 -3.74 2.69
N ARG A 319 30.23 -3.60 4.00
CA ARG A 319 31.24 -3.08 4.92
C ARG A 319 32.43 -4.04 5.06
N LEU A 320 32.21 -5.35 5.02
CA LEU A 320 33.29 -6.34 4.96
C LEU A 320 34.16 -6.15 3.70
N CYS A 321 33.53 -5.80 2.59
CA CYS A 321 34.17 -5.56 1.29
C CYS A 321 34.97 -4.24 1.21
N ARG A 322 35.02 -3.43 2.29
CA ARG A 322 35.73 -2.16 2.33
C ARG A 322 36.77 -2.13 3.45
N PRO A 323 37.90 -1.40 3.29
CA PRO A 323 38.82 -1.18 4.40
C PRO A 323 38.14 -0.46 5.56
N CYS A 324 38.52 -0.78 6.80
CA CYS A 324 38.00 -0.11 8.00
C CYS A 324 39.14 0.44 8.86
N VAL A 325 38.86 1.50 9.63
CA VAL A 325 39.80 2.08 10.59
C VAL A 325 39.28 1.83 11.99
N ARG A 326 40.12 1.26 12.87
CA ARG A 326 39.79 1.03 14.28
C ARG A 326 40.94 1.52 15.16
N GLY A 327 40.70 2.58 15.92
CA GLY A 327 41.76 3.33 16.59
C GLY A 327 42.69 3.98 15.56
N ARG A 328 44.01 3.84 15.73
CA ARG A 328 45.02 4.39 14.80
C ARG A 328 45.40 3.43 13.66
N GLN A 329 44.72 2.28 13.54
CA GLN A 329 45.11 1.20 12.63
C GLN A 329 44.07 1.01 11.52
N ARG A 330 44.55 0.92 10.28
CA ARG A 330 43.74 0.59 9.09
C ARG A 330 43.79 -0.92 8.84
N HIS A 331 42.63 -1.51 8.64
CA HIS A 331 42.46 -2.93 8.32
C HIS A 331 41.89 -3.07 6.91
N GLY A 332 42.46 -3.97 6.11
CA GLY A 332 42.01 -4.21 4.73
C GLY A 332 40.61 -4.85 4.64
N ALA A 333 40.02 -4.81 3.45
CA ALA A 333 38.76 -5.46 3.11
C ALA A 333 38.88 -6.99 3.09
N PHE A 334 37.77 -7.70 3.31
CA PHE A 334 37.58 -9.10 2.96
C PHE A 334 36.88 -9.23 1.60
N SER A 335 37.08 -10.35 0.93
CA SER A 335 36.39 -10.77 -0.29
C SER A 335 35.51 -11.98 0.05
N PRO A 336 34.23 -11.78 0.41
CA PRO A 336 33.42 -12.80 1.07
C PRO A 336 33.25 -14.14 0.34
N LEU A 337 33.39 -14.14 -0.99
CA LEU A 337 33.27 -15.33 -1.83
C LEU A 337 34.63 -15.89 -2.31
N ALA A 338 35.75 -15.27 -1.94
CA ALA A 338 37.06 -15.79 -2.31
C ALA A 338 37.40 -17.02 -1.46
N ALA A 339 37.91 -18.08 -2.09
CA ALA A 339 38.26 -19.34 -1.41
C ALA A 339 39.12 -19.14 -0.14
N ARG A 340 40.06 -18.19 -0.19
CA ARG A 340 40.91 -17.82 0.94
C ARG A 340 40.13 -17.28 2.14
N ASP A 341 39.21 -16.36 1.91
CA ASP A 341 38.45 -15.72 2.99
C ASP A 341 37.34 -16.63 3.51
N LEU A 342 36.75 -17.46 2.66
CA LEU A 342 35.84 -18.53 3.08
C LEU A 342 36.54 -19.53 4.01
N ALA A 343 37.78 -19.92 3.71
CA ALA A 343 38.57 -20.78 4.62
C ALA A 343 38.80 -20.11 5.99
N ILE A 344 39.02 -18.80 5.99
CA ILE A 344 39.12 -18.01 7.23
C ILE A 344 37.79 -18.01 7.99
N PHE A 345 36.68 -17.79 7.31
CA PHE A 345 35.36 -17.73 7.94
C PHE A 345 34.98 -19.09 8.55
N ARG A 346 35.18 -20.19 7.81
CA ARG A 346 34.97 -21.56 8.34
C ARG A 346 35.86 -21.83 9.55
N ALA A 347 37.12 -21.40 9.52
CA ALA A 347 38.04 -21.58 10.63
C ALA A 347 37.62 -20.77 11.88
N VAL A 348 37.08 -19.56 11.69
CA VAL A 348 36.57 -18.72 12.80
C VAL A 348 35.27 -19.28 13.37
N CYS A 349 34.36 -19.76 12.52
CA CYS A 349 33.05 -20.31 12.91
C CYS A 349 33.09 -21.75 13.45
N ALA A 350 34.26 -22.37 13.58
CA ALA A 350 34.39 -23.71 14.16
C ALA A 350 33.78 -23.75 15.58
N GLY A 351 32.89 -24.72 15.84
CA GLY A 351 32.08 -24.76 17.07
C GLY A 351 32.89 -24.73 18.38
N GLU A 352 34.08 -25.33 18.39
CA GLU A 352 35.02 -25.33 19.52
C GLU A 352 35.49 -23.92 19.94
N HIS A 353 35.53 -22.97 18.98
CA HIS A 353 35.92 -21.59 19.20
C HIS A 353 34.81 -20.76 19.86
N THR A 354 33.55 -21.13 19.69
CA THR A 354 32.40 -20.46 20.31
C THR A 354 32.37 -20.71 21.81
N LEU A 355 32.73 -21.93 22.25
CA LEU A 355 32.68 -22.35 23.65
C LEU A 355 33.87 -21.86 24.49
N THR A 356 35.10 -21.99 24.00
CA THR A 356 36.30 -21.67 24.79
C THR A 356 37.15 -20.53 24.21
N GLY A 357 36.82 -20.06 23.00
CA GLY A 357 37.68 -19.14 22.24
C GLY A 357 38.91 -19.84 21.66
N PHE A 358 39.66 -19.12 20.83
CA PHE A 358 40.85 -19.61 20.13
C PHE A 358 42.05 -18.71 20.36
N ALA A 359 43.25 -19.29 20.39
CA ALA A 359 44.52 -18.57 20.31
C ALA A 359 45.04 -18.55 18.87
N ASN A 360 46.12 -17.79 18.62
CA ASN A 360 46.75 -17.72 17.30
C ASN A 360 47.07 -19.12 16.73
N ARG A 361 47.67 -19.99 17.55
CA ARG A 361 48.04 -21.36 17.14
C ARG A 361 46.86 -22.19 16.66
N ASP A 362 45.68 -21.99 17.26
CA ASP A 362 44.48 -22.78 16.98
C ASP A 362 43.92 -22.37 15.60
N LEU A 363 43.86 -21.06 15.33
CA LEU A 363 43.47 -20.54 14.01
C LEU A 363 44.52 -20.89 12.93
N ALA A 364 45.81 -20.80 13.25
CA ALA A 364 46.89 -21.14 12.32
C ALA A 364 46.84 -22.62 11.90
N ARG A 365 46.53 -23.54 12.82
CA ARG A 365 46.39 -24.97 12.54
C ARG A 365 45.26 -25.25 11.55
N ARG A 366 44.14 -24.54 11.66
CA ARG A 366 42.99 -24.68 10.75
C ARG A 366 43.25 -24.08 9.37
N LEU A 367 44.02 -23.00 9.29
CA LEU A 367 44.37 -22.36 8.01
C LEU A 367 45.53 -23.06 7.28
N HIS A 368 46.39 -23.75 8.03
CA HIS A 368 47.58 -24.42 7.50
C HIS A 368 47.62 -25.87 8.01
N PRO A 369 46.92 -26.81 7.34
CA PRO A 369 46.80 -28.19 7.80
C PRO A 369 48.12 -28.97 7.74
N ARG A 370 49.05 -28.57 6.85
CA ARG A 370 50.39 -29.18 6.76
C ARG A 370 51.33 -28.56 7.80
N PRO A 371 52.26 -29.33 8.39
CA PRO A 371 53.30 -28.75 9.26
C PRO A 371 54.15 -27.72 8.49
N PRO A 372 54.76 -26.75 9.20
CA PRO A 372 55.75 -25.86 8.60
C PRO A 372 56.98 -26.67 8.18
N ARG A 373 57.58 -26.33 7.04
CA ARG A 373 58.78 -26.97 6.50
C ARG A 373 60.02 -26.64 7.34
N ASP A 374 60.08 -25.42 7.86
CA ASP A 374 61.19 -24.91 8.66
C ASP A 374 60.71 -23.93 9.76
N ALA A 375 61.65 -23.49 10.60
CA ALA A 375 61.38 -22.50 11.64
C ALA A 375 60.94 -21.14 11.08
N THR A 376 61.44 -20.78 9.89
CA THR A 376 61.15 -19.52 9.21
C THR A 376 59.69 -19.45 8.76
N GLU A 377 59.17 -20.52 8.16
CA GLU A 377 57.79 -20.67 7.73
C GLU A 377 56.87 -20.69 8.95
N ARG A 378 57.25 -21.37 10.03
CA ARG A 378 56.50 -21.33 11.30
C ARG A 378 56.31 -19.90 11.80
N THR A 379 57.37 -19.11 11.83
CA THR A 379 57.33 -17.70 12.23
C THR A 379 56.48 -16.85 11.28
N ARG A 380 56.63 -17.06 9.96
CA ARG A 380 55.84 -16.36 8.93
C ARG A 380 54.33 -16.62 9.07
N ARG A 381 53.94 -17.89 9.28
CA ARG A 381 52.55 -18.29 9.50
C ARG A 381 51.99 -17.65 10.78
N CYS A 382 52.73 -17.70 11.89
CA CYS A 382 52.34 -17.06 13.15
C CYS A 382 52.08 -15.54 13.00
N ALA A 383 52.99 -14.83 12.32
CA ALA A 383 52.86 -13.40 12.03
C ALA A 383 51.66 -13.11 11.10
N ALA A 384 51.46 -13.93 10.06
CA ALA A 384 50.31 -13.81 9.16
C ALA A 384 48.98 -14.00 9.90
N THR A 385 48.88 -15.03 10.76
CA THR A 385 47.69 -15.27 11.58
C THR A 385 47.47 -14.14 12.59
N SER A 386 48.52 -13.54 13.15
CA SER A 386 48.39 -12.38 14.05
C SER A 386 47.80 -11.16 13.33
N ARG A 387 48.28 -10.86 12.12
CA ARG A 387 47.71 -9.79 11.27
C ARG A 387 46.26 -10.09 10.90
N LEU A 388 45.93 -11.34 10.61
CA LEU A 388 44.56 -11.75 10.33
C LEU A 388 43.64 -11.56 11.55
N ILE A 389 44.06 -11.95 12.73
CA ILE A 389 43.32 -11.73 13.98
C ILE A 389 43.10 -10.23 14.21
N ALA A 390 44.10 -9.38 13.94
CA ALA A 390 43.93 -7.94 14.02
C ALA A 390 42.89 -7.43 13.01
N LYS A 391 42.90 -7.93 11.77
CA LYS A 391 41.90 -7.62 10.74
C LYS A 391 40.48 -8.05 11.16
N LEU A 392 40.31 -9.28 11.64
CA LEU A 392 39.03 -9.81 12.13
C LEU A 392 38.49 -8.97 13.31
N ARG A 393 39.37 -8.51 14.20
CA ARG A 393 39.01 -7.58 15.28
C ARG A 393 38.67 -6.19 14.75
N GLY A 394 39.41 -5.67 13.77
CA GLY A 394 39.14 -4.40 13.11
C GLY A 394 37.71 -4.31 12.60
N HIS A 395 37.26 -5.37 11.93
CA HIS A 395 35.90 -5.53 11.42
C HIS A 395 34.84 -5.92 12.48
N GLY A 396 35.23 -6.10 13.74
CA GLY A 396 34.30 -6.43 14.84
C GLY A 396 33.77 -7.87 14.82
N LEU A 397 34.34 -8.75 13.99
CA LEU A 397 33.92 -10.15 13.84
C LEU A 397 34.31 -11.00 15.05
N ILE A 398 35.44 -10.67 15.69
CA ILE A 398 35.93 -11.34 16.88
C ILE A 398 36.30 -10.31 17.95
N ARG A 399 36.26 -10.73 19.21
CA ARG A 399 36.73 -9.96 20.38
C ARG A 399 37.81 -10.71 21.14
N LYS A 400 38.72 -9.97 21.77
CA LYS A 400 39.71 -10.55 22.69
C LYS A 400 39.05 -10.80 24.05
N LEU A 401 39.32 -11.94 24.67
CA LEU A 401 38.83 -12.24 26.03
C LEU A 401 39.69 -11.50 27.07
N PRO A 402 39.10 -11.02 28.18
CA PRO A 402 39.87 -10.47 29.31
C PRO A 402 40.89 -11.51 29.80
N THR A 403 42.06 -11.06 30.25
CA THR A 403 43.12 -11.84 30.92
C THR A 403 43.78 -13.00 30.15
N ARG A 404 43.34 -13.35 28.94
CA ARG A 404 43.97 -14.43 28.12
C ARG A 404 44.33 -13.97 26.71
N ARG A 405 45.37 -14.57 26.10
CA ARG A 405 45.72 -14.40 24.66
C ARG A 405 44.75 -15.18 23.75
N ARG A 406 43.46 -15.09 24.03
CA ARG A 406 42.37 -15.79 23.34
C ARG A 406 41.36 -14.82 22.75
N TYR A 407 40.71 -15.27 21.69
CA TYR A 407 39.71 -14.54 20.92
C TYR A 407 38.44 -15.37 20.78
N ARG A 408 37.30 -14.72 20.68
CA ARG A 408 36.01 -15.39 20.44
C ARG A 408 35.23 -14.63 19.36
N PRO A 409 34.50 -15.32 18.47
CA PRO A 409 33.52 -14.67 17.61
C PRO A 409 32.55 -13.79 18.41
N THR A 410 32.23 -12.61 17.89
CA THR A 410 31.11 -11.82 18.43
C THR A 410 29.80 -12.40 17.92
N CYS A 411 28.67 -12.12 18.58
CA CYS A 411 27.36 -12.58 18.08
C CYS A 411 27.09 -12.06 16.66
N HIS A 412 27.46 -10.81 16.40
CA HIS A 412 27.41 -10.21 15.07
C HIS A 412 28.32 -10.94 14.06
N GLY A 413 29.60 -11.17 14.42
CA GLY A 413 30.55 -11.86 13.56
C GLY A 413 30.11 -13.27 13.22
N LEU A 414 29.61 -14.02 14.21
CA LEU A 414 29.10 -15.37 13.98
C LEU A 414 27.89 -15.38 13.04
N ALA A 415 26.91 -14.49 13.26
CA ALA A 415 25.74 -14.38 12.38
C ALA A 415 26.13 -14.01 10.94
N LEU A 416 27.00 -13.00 10.77
CA LEU A 416 27.40 -12.51 9.45
C LEU A 416 28.24 -13.54 8.68
N LEU A 417 29.24 -14.15 9.32
CA LEU A 417 30.11 -15.12 8.68
C LEU A 417 29.34 -16.41 8.32
N THR A 418 28.48 -16.89 9.21
CA THR A 418 27.63 -18.06 8.92
C THR A 418 26.66 -17.77 7.77
N ALA A 419 26.04 -16.59 7.72
CA ALA A 419 25.17 -16.22 6.60
C ALA A 419 25.92 -16.24 5.25
N ILE A 420 27.14 -15.68 5.19
CA ILE A 420 27.98 -15.72 3.98
C ILE A 420 28.29 -17.17 3.59
N LEU A 421 28.67 -18.02 4.55
CA LEU A 421 28.96 -19.42 4.30
C LEU A 421 27.73 -20.19 3.82
N THR A 422 26.55 -19.94 4.40
CA THR A 422 25.28 -20.54 3.94
C THR A 422 24.96 -20.14 2.51
N VAL A 423 25.11 -18.86 2.16
CA VAL A 423 24.88 -18.39 0.78
C VAL A 423 25.85 -19.07 -0.19
N HIS A 424 27.15 -19.13 0.15
CA HIS A 424 28.15 -19.76 -0.71
C HIS A 424 27.96 -21.28 -0.84
N ASP A 425 27.76 -21.99 0.28
CA ASP A 425 27.77 -23.45 0.31
C ASP A 425 26.41 -24.08 -0.05
N ARG A 426 25.30 -23.33 0.03
CA ARG A 426 23.94 -23.83 -0.24
C ARG A 426 23.20 -23.00 -1.28
N GLU A 427 22.96 -21.72 -1.01
CA GLU A 427 22.04 -20.92 -1.84
C GLU A 427 22.54 -20.73 -3.28
N ILE A 428 23.83 -20.42 -3.48
CA ILE A 428 24.42 -20.25 -4.82
C ILE A 428 24.33 -21.56 -5.62
N PRO A 429 24.83 -22.72 -5.11
CA PRO A 429 24.66 -24.00 -5.79
C PRO A 429 23.20 -24.35 -6.11
N THR A 430 22.29 -24.19 -5.14
CA THR A 430 20.86 -24.51 -5.32
C THR A 430 20.23 -23.62 -6.37
N THR A 431 20.52 -22.31 -6.35
CA THR A 431 19.98 -21.37 -7.32
C THR A 431 20.50 -21.63 -8.73
N LEU A 432 21.80 -21.94 -8.87
CA LEU A 432 22.39 -22.28 -10.17
C LEU A 432 21.91 -23.64 -10.71
N ALA A 433 21.62 -24.60 -9.83
CA ALA A 433 21.04 -25.88 -10.24
C ALA A 433 19.56 -25.79 -10.66
N ALA A 434 18.88 -24.72 -10.23
CA ALA A 434 17.48 -24.45 -10.57
C ALA A 434 17.30 -23.50 -11.77
N ALA A 435 18.39 -22.91 -12.26
CA ALA A 435 18.43 -22.05 -13.44
C ALA A 435 18.78 -22.89 -14.69
#